data_AF-F5H392-F1
#
_entry.id   AF-F5H392-F1
#
_cell.length_a   1.000
_cell.length_b   1.000
_cell.length_c   1.000
_cell.angle_alpha   90.00
_cell.angle_beta   90.00
_cell.angle_gamma   90.00
#
_symmetry.space_group_name_H-M   'P 1'
#
loop_
_entity.id
_entity.type
_entity.pdbx_description
1 polymer ?
#
loop_
_entity_poly.entity_id
_entity_poly.type
_entity_poly.pdbx_seq_one_letter_code
_entity_poly.pdbx_strand_id
1 'polypeptide(L)'
;MQEVSRLLSEGADVNAKHRLGWTALMVAAINRNNSVVQVLLAAGADPNLGDDFSSVYKTAKEQGIHSLEDGGQDGASRHITNQWTSALEFRRWLGLPAGVLITREDDFNNRLNNRASFKGCTALHYAVLADDYRTVKELLDGGANPLQR
;
A
#
# COMPACT_ATOMS: atom_id res chain seq x y z
N MET A 1 19.73 4.49 0.95
CA MET A 1 20.01 5.61 0.02
C MET A 1 20.93 5.20 -1.12
N GLN A 2 22.14 4.69 -0.84
CA GLN A 2 23.07 4.22 -1.88
C GLN A 2 22.49 3.09 -2.73
N GLU A 3 21.78 2.13 -2.12
CA GLU A 3 21.22 0.99 -2.85
C GLU A 3 20.11 1.35 -3.85
N VAL A 4 19.19 2.25 -3.47
CA VAL A 4 18.14 2.74 -4.38
C VAL A 4 18.76 3.45 -5.58
N SER A 5 19.77 4.31 -5.32
CA SER A 5 20.47 5.04 -6.38
C SER A 5 21.25 4.10 -7.30
N ARG A 6 21.87 3.06 -6.73
CA ARG A 6 22.59 2.01 -7.46
C ARG A 6 21.66 1.24 -8.40
N LEU A 7 20.53 0.75 -7.89
CA LEU A 7 19.56 -0.01 -8.68
C LEU A 7 18.99 0.83 -9.83
N LEU A 8 18.69 2.11 -9.60
CA LEU A 8 18.23 3.01 -10.66
C LEU A 8 19.33 3.24 -11.72
N SER A 9 20.59 3.35 -11.31
CA SER A 9 21.72 3.47 -12.25
C SER A 9 21.97 2.19 -13.06
N GLU A 10 21.55 1.03 -12.54
CA GLU A 10 21.61 -0.27 -13.22
C GLU A 10 20.44 -0.49 -14.19
N GLY A 11 19.57 0.51 -14.39
CA GLY A 11 18.44 0.45 -15.32
C GLY A 11 17.19 -0.19 -14.73
N ALA A 12 17.08 -0.27 -13.40
CA ALA A 12 15.83 -0.67 -12.77
C ALA A 12 14.71 0.30 -13.17
N ASP A 13 13.56 -0.24 -13.59
CA ASP A 13 12.39 0.56 -13.89
C ASP A 13 11.84 1.19 -12.61
N VAL A 14 11.95 2.53 -12.55
CA VAL A 14 11.50 3.34 -11.41
C VAL A 14 9.99 3.23 -11.16
N ASN A 15 9.22 2.90 -12.19
CA ASN A 15 7.76 2.76 -12.16
C ASN A 15 7.31 1.31 -12.08
N ALA A 16 8.24 0.36 -11.88
CA ALA A 16 7.92 -1.04 -11.74
C ALA A 16 6.91 -1.26 -10.61
N LYS A 17 5.85 -1.99 -10.94
CA LYS A 17 4.82 -2.42 -9.99
C LYS A 17 5.13 -3.83 -9.50
N HIS A 18 5.06 -4.02 -8.19
CA HIS A 18 5.01 -5.37 -7.62
C HIS A 18 3.61 -6.00 -7.84
N ARG A 19 3.42 -7.27 -7.48
CA ARG A 19 2.21 -8.07 -7.75
C ARG A 19 0.88 -7.46 -7.30
N LEU A 20 0.87 -6.55 -6.32
CA LEU A 20 -0.35 -5.85 -5.87
C LEU A 20 -0.48 -4.43 -6.46
N GLY A 21 0.31 -4.10 -7.47
CA GLY A 21 0.28 -2.82 -8.16
C GLY A 21 1.07 -1.70 -7.49
N TRP A 22 1.77 -1.98 -6.38
CA TRP A 22 2.56 -0.96 -5.69
C TRP A 22 3.87 -0.65 -6.39
N THR A 23 4.15 0.65 -6.50
CA THR A 23 5.43 1.18 -6.95
C THR A 23 6.36 1.44 -5.77
N ALA A 24 7.66 1.57 -6.05
CA ALA A 24 8.65 1.95 -5.03
C ALA A 24 8.30 3.29 -4.36
N LEU A 25 7.69 4.23 -5.11
CA LEU A 25 7.30 5.54 -4.61
C LEU A 25 6.16 5.45 -3.59
N MET A 26 5.15 4.60 -3.81
CA MET A 26 4.10 4.35 -2.82
C MET A 26 4.69 3.80 -1.52
N VAL A 27 5.59 2.82 -1.62
CA VAL A 27 6.24 2.22 -0.45
C VAL A 27 7.07 3.25 0.31
N ALA A 28 7.81 4.12 -0.40
CA ALA A 28 8.56 5.21 0.22
C ALA A 28 7.64 6.20 0.95
N ALA A 29 6.48 6.53 0.35
CA ALA A 29 5.50 7.44 0.94
C ALA A 29 4.85 6.86 2.20
N ILE A 30 4.46 5.57 2.19
CA ILE A 30 3.91 4.87 3.36
C ILE A 30 4.91 4.87 4.52
N ASN A 31 6.20 4.70 4.21
CA ASN A 31 7.28 4.67 5.21
C ASN A 31 7.76 6.05 5.65
N ARG A 32 7.13 7.15 5.19
CA ARG A 32 7.54 8.53 5.50
C ARG A 32 9.01 8.80 5.16
N ASN A 33 9.51 8.15 4.10
CA ASN A 33 10.93 8.21 3.74
C ASN A 33 11.17 9.25 2.66
N ASN A 34 11.10 10.53 3.05
CA ASN A 34 11.26 11.70 2.18
C ASN A 34 12.51 11.62 1.28
N SER A 35 13.64 11.18 1.84
CA SER A 35 14.88 11.07 1.08
C SER A 35 14.75 10.12 -0.11
N VAL A 36 14.06 8.99 0.08
CA VAL A 36 13.81 8.02 -1.00
C VAL A 36 12.75 8.56 -1.97
N VAL A 37 11.72 9.23 -1.48
CA VAL A 37 10.71 9.91 -2.31
C VAL A 37 11.37 10.88 -3.28
N GLN A 38 12.25 11.75 -2.77
CA GLN A 38 12.98 12.71 -3.61
C GLN A 38 13.85 12.04 -4.67
N VAL A 39 14.59 10.98 -4.32
CA VAL A 39 15.43 10.25 -5.27
C VAL A 39 14.59 9.59 -6.36
N LEU A 40 13.47 8.97 -5.99
CA LEU A 40 12.58 8.32 -6.95
C LEU A 40 11.92 9.35 -7.88
N LEU A 41 11.43 10.48 -7.36
CA LEU A 41 10.89 11.57 -8.17
C LEU A 41 11.95 12.15 -9.11
N ALA A 42 13.17 12.38 -8.63
CA ALA A 42 14.28 12.85 -9.45
C ALA A 42 14.68 11.85 -10.55
N ALA A 43 14.47 10.55 -10.31
CA ALA A 43 14.67 9.48 -11.29
C ALA A 43 13.48 9.30 -12.26
N GLY A 44 12.44 10.13 -12.18
CA GLY A 44 11.29 10.08 -13.09
C GLY A 44 10.17 9.13 -12.65
N ALA A 45 10.07 8.81 -11.35
CA ALA A 45 8.91 8.10 -10.81
C ALA A 45 7.63 8.89 -11.08
N ASP A 46 6.61 8.23 -11.63
CA ASP A 46 5.29 8.82 -11.84
C ASP A 46 4.47 8.75 -10.53
N PRO A 47 4.19 9.89 -9.88
CA PRO A 47 3.43 9.93 -8.63
C PRO A 47 1.95 9.60 -8.81
N ASN A 48 1.45 9.58 -10.04
CA ASN A 48 0.05 9.37 -10.39
C ASN A 48 -0.30 7.92 -10.68
N LEU A 49 0.68 7.00 -10.60
CA LEU A 49 0.38 5.58 -10.68
C LEU A 49 -0.45 5.17 -9.46
N GLY A 50 -1.56 4.49 -9.73
CA GLY A 50 -2.43 3.89 -8.72
C GLY A 50 -2.11 2.42 -8.51
N ASP A 51 -2.43 1.91 -7.31
CA ASP A 51 -2.26 0.50 -6.99
C ASP A 51 -3.38 -0.41 -7.53
N ASP A 52 -3.14 -1.72 -7.45
CA ASP A 52 -4.12 -2.75 -7.82
C ASP A 52 -4.69 -3.47 -6.59
N PHE A 53 -4.24 -3.08 -5.39
CA PHE A 53 -4.66 -3.62 -4.12
C PHE A 53 -6.10 -3.20 -3.81
N SER A 54 -6.95 -4.18 -3.46
CA SER A 54 -8.38 -3.94 -3.19
C SER A 54 -8.70 -4.01 -1.70
N SER A 55 -8.56 -5.19 -1.11
CA SER A 55 -8.63 -5.42 0.33
C SER A 55 -7.72 -6.58 0.70
N VAL A 56 -7.34 -6.68 1.98
CA VAL A 56 -6.53 -7.79 2.47
C VAL A 56 -7.27 -9.11 2.22
N TYR A 57 -8.58 -9.16 2.50
CA TYR A 57 -9.39 -10.38 2.32
C TYR A 57 -9.43 -10.88 0.87
N LYS A 58 -9.73 -10.00 -0.09
CA LYS A 58 -9.83 -10.39 -1.51
C LYS A 58 -8.47 -10.81 -2.04
N THR A 59 -7.42 -10.09 -1.66
CA THR A 59 -6.05 -10.40 -2.07
C THR A 59 -5.56 -11.72 -1.49
N ALA A 60 -5.83 -12.01 -0.20
CA ALA A 60 -5.50 -13.29 0.42
C ALA A 60 -6.20 -14.46 -0.29
N LYS A 61 -7.49 -14.30 -0.63
CA LYS A 61 -8.27 -15.29 -1.39
C LYS A 61 -7.72 -15.49 -2.81
N GLU A 62 -7.38 -14.42 -3.53
CA GLU A 62 -6.84 -14.48 -4.89
C GLU A 62 -5.43 -15.10 -4.94
N GLN A 63 -4.60 -14.88 -3.91
CA GLN A 63 -3.25 -15.41 -3.81
C GLN A 63 -3.20 -16.82 -3.19
N GLY A 64 -4.34 -17.40 -2.82
CA GLY A 64 -4.40 -18.71 -2.17
C GLY A 64 -3.76 -18.74 -0.78
N ILE A 65 -3.65 -17.58 -0.12
CA ILE A 65 -3.19 -17.47 1.27
C ILE A 65 -4.38 -17.88 2.15
N HIS A 66 -4.66 -19.17 2.15
CA HIS A 66 -5.54 -19.80 3.12
C HIS A 66 -4.71 -20.01 4.37
N SER A 67 -5.16 -19.47 5.51
CA SER A 67 -4.65 -19.92 6.80
C SER A 67 -4.70 -21.44 6.81
N LEU A 68 -3.55 -22.07 7.03
CA LEU A 68 -3.46 -23.50 7.32
C LEU A 68 -4.08 -23.76 8.70
N GLU A 69 -5.38 -23.55 8.86
CA GLU A 69 -6.19 -23.98 10.00
C GLU A 69 -7.60 -24.29 9.47
N ASP A 70 -7.66 -25.27 8.56
CA ASP A 70 -8.88 -26.01 8.29
C ASP A 70 -9.00 -27.05 9.41
N GLY A 71 -9.66 -26.67 10.51
CA GLY A 71 -9.75 -27.49 11.71
C GLY A 71 -10.91 -27.06 12.59
N GLY A 72 -12.11 -27.55 12.29
CA GLY A 72 -13.21 -27.59 13.25
C GLY A 72 -14.51 -26.99 12.73
N GLN A 73 -15.41 -27.87 12.32
CA GLN A 73 -16.83 -27.61 12.33
C GLN A 73 -17.23 -27.21 13.75
N ASP A 74 -17.54 -25.94 14.00
CA ASP A 74 -18.46 -25.58 15.08
C ASP A 74 -19.09 -24.22 14.77
N GLY A 75 -20.42 -24.22 14.83
CA GLY A 75 -21.32 -23.12 14.48
C GLY A 75 -21.30 -21.95 15.47
N ALA A 76 -20.12 -21.42 15.78
CA ALA A 76 -19.93 -20.12 16.43
C ALA A 76 -19.47 -19.08 15.39
N SER A 77 -20.16 -19.02 14.26
CA SER A 77 -19.95 -18.00 13.24
C SER A 77 -20.33 -16.62 13.82
N ARG A 78 -19.34 -15.77 14.13
CA ARG A 78 -19.37 -14.29 13.89
C ARG A 78 -18.22 -13.44 14.47
N HIS A 79 -17.15 -13.96 15.07
CA HIS A 79 -16.25 -13.06 15.82
C HIS A 79 -14.72 -13.20 15.71
N ILE A 80 -14.14 -13.96 14.77
CA ILE A 80 -12.68 -14.22 14.83
C ILE A 80 -11.86 -14.02 13.54
N THR A 81 -12.37 -13.42 12.47
CA THR A 81 -11.61 -13.44 11.19
C THR A 81 -11.35 -12.09 10.52
N ASN A 82 -11.49 -10.97 11.25
CA ASN A 82 -11.66 -9.68 10.57
C ASN A 82 -10.65 -8.58 10.90
N GLN A 83 -9.77 -8.69 11.89
CA GLN A 83 -8.93 -7.53 12.26
C GLN A 83 -7.43 -7.77 12.46
N TRP A 84 -6.96 -8.96 12.82
CA TRP A 84 -5.57 -9.07 13.32
C TRP A 84 -4.72 -10.15 12.65
N THR A 85 -5.32 -11.23 12.16
CA THR A 85 -4.58 -12.37 11.61
C THR A 85 -4.11 -12.13 10.17
N SER A 86 -4.88 -11.45 9.32
CA SER A 86 -4.47 -11.23 7.93
C SER A 86 -3.61 -9.98 7.74
N ALA A 87 -3.98 -8.83 8.30
CA ALA A 87 -3.24 -7.57 8.10
C ALA A 87 -1.80 -7.62 8.66
N LEU A 88 -1.58 -8.31 9.78
CA LEU A 88 -0.26 -8.42 10.41
C LEU A 88 0.68 -9.35 9.65
N GLU A 89 0.18 -10.49 9.16
CA GLU A 89 0.94 -11.41 8.30
C GLU A 89 1.21 -10.79 6.93
N PHE A 90 0.23 -10.10 6.36
CA PHE A 90 0.38 -9.38 5.10
C PHE A 90 1.41 -8.25 5.19
N ARG A 91 1.44 -7.54 6.33
CA ARG A 91 2.52 -6.59 6.66
C ARG A 91 3.89 -7.25 6.61
N ARG A 92 4.04 -8.44 7.20
CA ARG A 92 5.33 -9.13 7.23
C ARG A 92 5.78 -9.52 5.83
N TRP A 93 4.83 -9.91 4.98
CA TRP A 93 5.08 -10.23 3.59
C TRP A 93 5.53 -9.02 2.76
N LEU A 94 5.02 -7.82 3.06
CA LEU A 94 5.28 -6.59 2.31
C LEU A 94 6.31 -5.65 2.96
N GLY A 95 6.75 -5.93 4.18
CA GLY A 95 7.67 -5.06 4.93
C GLY A 95 7.08 -3.69 5.31
N LEU A 96 5.75 -3.57 5.41
CA LEU A 96 5.08 -2.28 5.64
C LEU A 96 4.71 -2.01 7.11
N PRO A 97 4.57 -0.74 7.52
CA PRO A 97 4.05 -0.37 8.83
C PRO A 97 2.57 -0.78 8.96
N ALA A 98 2.23 -1.45 10.08
CA ALA A 98 0.89 -1.99 10.31
C ALA A 98 -0.21 -0.92 10.30
N GLY A 99 0.11 0.29 10.78
CA GLY A 99 -0.86 1.37 10.94
C GLY A 99 -1.53 1.76 9.62
N VAL A 100 -0.76 1.96 8.55
CA VAL A 100 -1.29 2.53 7.30
C VAL A 100 -2.25 1.59 6.56
N LEU A 101 -2.00 0.27 6.60
CA LEU A 101 -2.90 -0.70 5.99
C LEU A 101 -4.19 -0.87 6.80
N ILE A 102 -4.07 -0.89 8.13
CA ILE A 102 -5.23 -0.94 9.03
C ILE A 102 -6.05 0.34 8.86
N THR A 103 -5.42 1.52 8.86
CA THR A 103 -6.07 2.81 8.60
C THR A 103 -6.73 2.82 7.23
N ARG A 104 -6.09 2.29 6.18
CA ARG A 104 -6.72 2.18 4.86
C ARG A 104 -7.96 1.28 4.91
N GLU A 105 -7.90 0.14 5.58
CA GLU A 105 -9.07 -0.73 5.71
C GLU A 105 -10.17 -0.12 6.59
N ASP A 106 -9.81 0.54 7.69
CA ASP A 106 -10.78 1.14 8.62
C ASP A 106 -11.44 2.39 8.03
N ASP A 107 -10.66 3.27 7.41
CA ASP A 107 -11.16 4.53 6.85
C ASP A 107 -11.94 4.29 5.55
N PHE A 108 -11.51 3.35 4.70
CA PHE A 108 -12.17 3.13 3.41
C PHE A 108 -13.19 1.97 3.43
N ASN A 109 -12.91 0.84 4.10
CA ASN A 109 -13.70 -0.38 3.95
C ASN A 109 -14.86 -0.51 4.96
N ASN A 110 -14.63 -0.21 6.25
CA ASN A 110 -15.63 -0.49 7.30
C ASN A 110 -16.63 0.66 7.55
N ARG A 111 -16.22 1.92 7.37
CA ARG A 111 -17.06 3.08 7.71
C ARG A 111 -17.84 3.69 6.54
N LEU A 112 -17.30 3.64 5.32
CA LEU A 112 -17.86 4.40 4.20
C LEU A 112 -18.63 3.55 3.18
N ASN A 113 -18.09 2.40 2.75
CA ASN A 113 -18.81 1.51 1.81
C ASN A 113 -18.17 0.11 1.69
N ASN A 114 -18.77 -0.92 2.29
CA ASN A 114 -18.28 -2.31 2.24
C ASN A 114 -18.37 -2.98 0.86
N ARG A 115 -18.94 -2.30 -0.15
CA ARG A 115 -19.05 -2.76 -1.55
C ARG A 115 -18.10 -2.03 -2.50
N ALA A 116 -17.41 -0.99 -2.04
CA ALA A 116 -16.46 -0.26 -2.87
C ALA A 116 -15.11 -0.97 -2.88
N SER A 117 -14.56 -1.25 -4.08
CA SER A 117 -13.17 -1.69 -4.21
C SER A 117 -12.28 -0.46 -4.37
N PHE A 118 -11.48 -0.13 -3.35
CA PHE A 118 -10.62 1.06 -3.35
C PHE A 118 -9.25 0.79 -4.00
N LYS A 119 -9.28 0.34 -5.26
CA LYS A 119 -8.08 0.25 -6.10
C LYS A 119 -7.69 1.64 -6.59
N GLY A 120 -6.43 1.83 -6.98
CA GLY A 120 -5.95 3.07 -7.58
C GLY A 120 -5.36 4.06 -6.59
N CYS A 121 -5.08 3.65 -5.34
CA CYS A 121 -4.43 4.54 -4.39
C CYS A 121 -3.02 4.89 -4.88
N THR A 122 -2.77 6.18 -5.06
CA THR A 122 -1.48 6.75 -5.47
C THR A 122 -0.56 7.00 -4.28
N ALA A 123 0.71 7.33 -4.53
CA ALA A 123 1.65 7.69 -3.47
C ALA A 123 1.15 8.86 -2.59
N LEU A 124 0.37 9.77 -3.17
CA LEU A 124 -0.22 10.91 -2.44
C LEU A 124 -1.27 10.45 -1.41
N HIS A 125 -2.13 9.49 -1.79
CA HIS A 125 -3.10 8.91 -0.84
C HIS A 125 -2.39 8.29 0.36
N TYR A 126 -1.29 7.58 0.12
CA TYR A 126 -0.50 6.98 1.18
C TYR A 126 0.23 7.99 2.06
N ALA A 127 0.76 9.07 1.49
CA ALA A 127 1.37 10.14 2.26
C ALA A 127 0.37 10.83 3.20
N VAL A 128 -0.88 11.00 2.74
CA VAL A 128 -1.98 11.54 3.55
C VAL A 128 -2.40 10.56 4.65
N LEU A 129 -2.58 9.28 4.32
CA LEU A 129 -2.90 8.24 5.31
C LEU A 129 -1.80 8.09 6.36
N ALA A 130 -0.55 8.23 5.92
CA ALA A 130 0.60 8.24 6.78
C ALA A 130 0.81 9.61 7.43
N ASP A 131 -0.16 10.54 7.46
CA ASP A 131 -0.07 11.85 8.13
C ASP A 131 1.30 12.53 8.03
N ASP A 132 1.86 12.55 6.81
CA ASP A 132 3.19 13.09 6.53
C ASP A 132 3.10 14.25 5.54
N TYR A 133 2.92 15.44 6.12
CA TYR A 133 2.85 16.69 5.38
C TYR A 133 4.06 16.93 4.47
N ARG A 134 5.25 16.49 4.88
CA ARG A 134 6.47 16.72 4.10
C ARG A 134 6.46 15.89 2.83
N THR A 135 6.12 14.61 2.94
CA THR A 135 5.98 13.73 1.76
C THR A 135 4.84 14.19 0.87
N VAL A 136 3.70 14.63 1.43
CA VAL A 136 2.59 15.20 0.65
C VAL A 136 3.07 16.38 -0.19
N LYS A 137 3.81 17.30 0.42
CA LYS A 137 4.36 18.46 -0.30
C LYS A 137 5.32 18.03 -1.41
N GLU A 138 6.25 17.13 -1.12
CA GLU A 138 7.22 16.63 -2.10
C GLU A 138 6.55 15.95 -3.30
N LEU A 139 5.47 15.19 -3.07
CA LEU A 139 4.70 14.56 -4.13
C LEU A 139 3.93 15.57 -4.97
N LEU A 140 3.31 16.58 -4.34
CA LEU A 140 2.61 17.65 -5.06
C LEU A 140 3.58 18.48 -5.91
N ASP A 141 4.74 18.85 -5.35
CA ASP A 141 5.81 19.53 -6.08
C ASP A 141 6.35 18.64 -7.22
N GLY A 142 6.32 17.32 -7.05
CA GLY A 142 6.66 16.31 -8.05
C GLY A 142 5.57 16.02 -9.09
N GLY A 143 4.44 16.74 -9.08
CA GLY A 143 3.37 16.59 -10.08
C GLY A 143 2.28 15.58 -9.73
N ALA A 144 2.15 15.18 -8.47
CA ALA A 144 1.03 14.38 -8.01
C ALA A 144 -0.29 15.15 -8.16
N ASN A 145 -1.29 14.50 -8.75
CA ASN A 145 -2.61 15.07 -8.95
C ASN A 145 -3.54 14.69 -7.78
N PRO A 146 -3.96 15.64 -6.93
CA PRO A 146 -4.87 15.36 -5.83
C PRO A 146 -6.31 15.06 -6.27
N LEU A 147 -6.65 15.33 -7.53
CA LEU A 147 -8.00 15.13 -8.08
C LEU A 147 -8.14 13.83 -8.87
N GLN A 148 -7.10 13.01 -8.89
CA GLN A 148 -7.14 11.74 -9.61
C GLN A 148 -8.16 10.80 -8.94
N ARG A 149 -9.09 10.29 -9.76
CA ARG A 149 -10.22 9.45 -9.34
C ARG A 149 -10.02 7.99 -9.73
#